data_AF-A0A9Q6A9F3-F1
#
_entry.id   AF-A0A9Q6A9F3-F1
#
_cell.length_a   1.000
_cell.length_b   1.000
_cell.length_c   1.000
_cell.angle_alpha   90.00
_cell.angle_beta   90.00
_cell.angle_gamma   90.00
#
_symmetry.space_group_name_H-M   'P 1'
#
loop_
_entity.id
_entity.type
_entity.pdbx_description
1 polymer ?
#
loop_
_entity_poly.entity_id
_entity_poly.type
_entity_poly.pdbx_seq_one_letter_code
_entity_poly.pdbx_strand_id
1 'polypeptide(L)' 'MTNNNIVWQLPVIQSDLTDHDWIHPKAKYHAFIDDKSVCGKYFQLTDFFETGIEESKLMANKDWACKVCLKKLGIS' A
#
# COMPACT_ATOMS: atom_id res chain seq x y z
N MET A 1 6.93 15.01 13.81
CA MET A 1 5.76 14.59 13.01
C MET A 1 5.38 13.23 13.53
N THR A 2 4.22 13.09 14.17
CA THR A 2 3.73 11.83 14.74
C THR A 2 3.30 10.92 13.58
N ASN A 3 4.04 9.83 13.38
CA ASN A 3 3.91 8.84 12.29
C ASN A 3 2.66 7.93 12.39
N ASN A 4 1.50 8.43 12.80
CA ASN A 4 0.48 7.50 13.32
C ASN A 4 -0.48 6.85 12.31
N ASN A 5 -0.52 7.25 11.03
CA ASN A 5 -1.53 6.72 10.10
C ASN A 5 -0.92 6.18 8.79
N ILE A 6 0.32 5.67 8.81
CA ILE A 6 0.83 4.94 7.64
C ILE A 6 0.27 3.52 7.69
N VAL A 7 -0.44 3.14 6.64
CA VAL A 7 -0.86 1.76 6.42
C VAL A 7 -0.18 1.21 5.17
N TRP A 8 0.30 -0.02 5.25
CA TRP A 8 0.91 -0.71 4.13
C TRP A 8 -0.10 -1.70 3.55
N GLN A 9 -0.55 -1.47 2.32
CA GLN A 9 -1.58 -2.28 1.68
C GLN A 9 -1.19 -2.63 0.23
N LEU A 10 -1.73 -3.74 -0.28
CA LEU A 10 -1.69 -4.01 -1.71
C LEU A 10 -2.73 -3.13 -2.42
N PRO A 11 -2.39 -2.52 -3.58
CA PRO A 11 -3.35 -1.74 -4.35
C PRO A 11 -4.38 -2.68 -4.97
N VAL A 12 -5.64 -2.44 -4.66
CA VAL A 12 -6.80 -3.11 -5.22
C VAL A 12 -7.21 -2.39 -6.50
N ILE A 13 -7.41 -3.17 -7.55
CA ILE A 13 -7.94 -2.72 -8.82
C ILE A 13 -9.43 -3.03 -8.80
N GLN A 14 -10.23 -1.98 -8.79
CA GLN A 14 -11.68 -2.06 -8.93
C GLN A 14 -12.04 -1.95 -10.41
N SER A 15 -13.05 -2.70 -10.84
CA SER A 15 -13.54 -2.72 -12.21
C SER A 15 -14.97 -2.21 -12.23
N ASP A 16 -15.26 -1.25 -13.11
CA ASP A 16 -16.64 -0.76 -13.31
C ASP A 16 -17.53 -1.79 -14.03
N LEU A 17 -16.94 -2.89 -14.52
CA LEU A 17 -17.61 -3.93 -15.30
C LEU A 17 -17.84 -5.23 -14.53
N THR A 18 -17.15 -5.42 -13.41
CA THR A 18 -17.18 -6.66 -12.63
C THR A 18 -17.26 -6.34 -11.14
N ASP A 19 -18.05 -7.11 -10.41
CA ASP A 19 -18.20 -7.07 -8.95
C ASP A 19 -17.00 -7.65 -8.17
N HIS A 20 -15.92 -7.98 -8.88
CA HIS A 20 -14.72 -8.59 -8.31
C HIS A 20 -13.59 -7.57 -8.19
N ASP A 21 -13.18 -7.30 -6.97
CA ASP A 21 -11.93 -6.61 -6.65
C ASP A 21 -10.74 -7.52 -6.98
N TRP A 22 -9.70 -6.97 -7.61
CA TRP A 22 -8.54 -7.74 -8.01
C TRP A 22 -7.22 -7.11 -7.56
N ILE A 23 -6.30 -7.96 -7.10
CA ILE A 23 -4.92 -7.56 -6.79
C ILE A 23 -4.01 -8.23 -7.81
N HIS A 24 -3.19 -7.44 -8.49
CA HIS A 24 -2.23 -7.98 -9.43
C HIS A 24 -1.26 -8.95 -8.71
N PRO A 25 -1.00 -10.17 -9.21
CA PRO A 25 -0.17 -11.17 -8.50
C PRO A 25 1.27 -10.73 -8.18
N LYS A 26 1.78 -9.74 -8.93
CA LYS A 26 3.10 -9.11 -8.73
C LYS A 26 3.02 -7.72 -8.07
N ALA A 27 1.88 -7.35 -7.52
CA ALA A 27 1.73 -6.10 -6.79
C ALA A 27 2.67 -6.09 -5.57
N LYS A 28 3.09 -4.88 -5.19
CA LYS A 28 3.90 -4.63 -4.01
C LYS A 28 3.06 -3.88 -3.00
N TYR A 29 3.45 -3.93 -1.73
CA TYR A 29 2.82 -3.12 -0.69
C TYR A 29 3.19 -1.65 -0.88
N HIS A 30 2.18 -0.78 -0.84
CA HIS A 30 2.34 0.66 -0.88
C HIS A 30 2.01 1.23 0.49
N ALA A 31 2.78 2.23 0.92
CA ALA A 31 2.43 3.05 2.06
C ALA A 31 1.33 4.03 1.64
N PHE A 32 0.23 4.05 2.38
CA PHE A 32 -0.87 4.99 2.21
C PHE A 32 -0.96 5.91 3.43
N ILE A 33 -1.30 7.17 3.15
CA ILE A 33 -1.64 8.22 4.12
C ILE A 33 -2.88 8.91 3.55
N ASP A 34 -3.96 8.98 4.34
CA ASP A 34 -5.24 9.56 3.92
C ASP A 34 -5.72 9.00 2.57
N ASP A 35 -5.80 7.67 2.47
CA ASP A 35 -6.20 6.91 1.27
C ASP A 35 -5.31 7.10 0.03
N LYS A 36 -4.20 7.83 0.15
CA LYS A 36 -3.28 8.11 -0.96
C LYS A 36 -1.95 7.43 -0.75
N SER A 37 -1.53 6.68 -1.76
CA SER A 37 -0.20 6.10 -1.75
C SER A 37 0.88 7.20 -1.75
N VAL A 38 1.90 7.04 -0.91
CA VAL A 38 3.03 7.98 -0.82
C VAL A 38 3.77 8.13 -2.15
N CYS A 39 3.80 7.08 -2.98
CA CYS A 39 4.37 7.17 -4.32
C CYS A 39 3.51 7.97 -5.31
N GLY A 40 2.25 8.28 -4.98
CA GLY A 40 1.33 9.08 -5.78
C GLY A 40 0.62 8.31 -6.91
N LYS A 41 0.69 6.97 -6.93
CA LYS A 41 0.13 6.16 -8.02
C LYS A 41 -1.30 5.69 -7.78
N TYR A 42 -1.65 5.46 -6.52
CA TYR A 42 -2.88 4.83 -6.10
C TYR A 42 -3.64 5.73 -5.11
N PHE A 43 -4.95 5.74 -5.29
CA PHE A 43 -5.94 6.15 -4.30
C PHE A 43 -6.75 4.90 -3.95
N GLN A 44 -6.95 4.64 -2.65
CA GLN A 44 -7.64 3.46 -2.15
C GLN A 44 -8.19 3.76 -0.77
N LEU A 45 -9.47 3.45 -0.53
CA LEU A 45 -10.09 3.56 0.79
C LEU A 45 -9.50 2.49 1.72
N THR A 46 -8.52 2.85 2.55
CA THR A 46 -7.70 1.85 3.26
C THR A 46 -8.47 1.12 4.36
N ASP A 47 -9.56 1.71 4.85
CA ASP A 47 -10.43 1.10 5.87
C ASP A 47 -11.37 0.03 5.29
N PHE A 48 -11.54 0.01 3.96
CA PHE A 48 -12.46 -0.93 3.30
C PHE A 48 -11.76 -2.22 2.85
N PHE A 49 -10.49 -2.14 2.49
CA PHE A 49 -9.76 -3.28 1.93
C PHE A 49 -8.85 -3.95 2.96
N GLU A 50 -9.12 -5.22 3.26
CA GLU A 50 -8.29 -6.05 4.15
C GLU A 50 -7.04 -6.60 3.43
N THR A 51 -6.24 -5.72 2.84
CA THR A 51 -5.01 -6.06 2.09
C THR A 51 -3.74 -5.61 2.82
N GLY A 52 -3.87 -5.35 4.12
CA GLY A 52 -2.83 -4.82 4.98
C GLY A 52 -1.73 -5.81 5.33
N ILE A 53 -0.53 -5.28 5.54
CA ILE A 53 0.57 -5.99 6.18
C ILE A 53 1.10 -5.18 7.37
N GLU A 54 1.49 -5.87 8.43
CA GLU A 54 2.20 -5.26 9.54
C GLU A 54 3.55 -4.70 9.06
N GLU A 55 3.86 -3.46 9.45
CA GLU A 55 5.09 -2.79 9.01
C GLU A 55 6.35 -3.58 9.40
N SER A 56 6.39 -4.16 10.60
CA SER A 56 7.53 -4.97 11.08
C SER A 56 7.84 -6.14 10.12
N LYS A 57 6.81 -6.86 9.65
CA LYS A 57 6.92 -7.97 8.70
C LYS A 57 7.37 -7.49 7.33
N LEU A 58 6.88 -6.34 6.90
CA LEU A 58 7.29 -5.73 5.64
C LEU A 58 8.74 -5.24 5.69
N MET A 59 9.18 -4.68 6.82
CA MET A 59 10.56 -4.22 7.01
C MET A 59 11.56 -5.36 7.09
N ALA A 60 11.15 -6.53 7.57
CA ALA A 60 11.95 -7.75 7.47
C ALA A 60 12.12 -8.23 6.01
N ASN A 61 11.22 -7.85 5.10
CA ASN A 61 11.21 -8.25 3.69
C ASN A 61 10.94 -7.06 2.75
N LYS A 62 11.85 -6.08 2.74
CA LYS A 62 11.67 -4.81 2.01
C LYS A 62 11.39 -4.98 0.51
N ASP A 63 11.74 -6.12 -0.08
CA ASP A 63 11.46 -6.42 -1.49
C ASP A 63 9.98 -6.50 -1.83
N TRP A 64 9.12 -6.77 -0.85
CA TRP A 64 7.67 -6.77 -1.03
C TRP A 64 7.09 -5.35 -1.07
N ALA A 65 7.85 -4.33 -0.66
CA ALA A 65 7.39 -2.95 -0.62
C ALA A 65 7.70 -2.18 -1.92
N CYS A 66 6.89 -1.17 -2.21
CA CYS A 66 7.17 -0.21 -3.25
C CYS A 66 8.45 0.57 -2.92
N LYS A 67 9.48 0.42 -3.76
CA LYS A 67 10.77 1.11 -3.62
C LYS A 67 10.62 2.65 -3.53
N VAL A 68 9.65 3.23 -4.25
CA VAL A 68 9.39 4.67 -4.22
C VAL A 68 8.79 5.10 -2.87
N CYS A 69 7.88 4.32 -2.30
CA CYS A 69 7.33 4.58 -0.96
C CYS A 69 8.44 4.50 0.10
N LEU A 70 9.26 3.44 0.09
CA LEU A 70 10.39 3.29 1.00
C LEU A 70 11.34 4.50 0.94
N LYS A 71 11.71 4.93 -0.28
CA LYS A 71 12.59 6.08 -0.50
C LYS A 71 11.99 7.38 0.03
N LYS A 72 10.71 7.66 -0.27
CA LYS A 72 10.03 8.90 0.18
C LYS A 72 9.83 8.95 1.70
N LEU A 73 9.70 7.79 2.35
CA LEU A 73 9.60 7.70 3.80
C LEU A 73 10.97 7.69 4.51
N GLY A 74 12.08 7.65 3.77
CA GLY A 74 13.43 7.58 4.36
C GLY A 74 13.76 6.23 5.02
N ILE A 75 13.10 5.15 4.58
CA ILE A 75 13.26 3.79 5.12
C ILE A 75 14.11 2.89 4.19
N SER A 76 14.50 3.45 3.04
CA SER A 76 15.37 2.82 2.03
C SER A 76 16.84 2.98 2.35
#